data_AF-A0A9X3WA46-F1
#
_entry.id   AF-A0A9X3WA46-F1
#
_cell.length_a   1.000
_cell.length_b   1.000
_cell.length_c   1.000
_cell.angle_alpha   90.00
_cell.angle_beta   90.00
_cell.angle_gamma   90.00
#
_symmetry.space_group_name_H-M   'P 1'
#
loop_
_entity.id
_entity.type
_entity.pdbx_description
1 polymer ?
#
loop_
_entity_poly.entity_id
_entity_poly.type
_entity_poly.pdbx_seq_one_letter_code
_entity_poly.pdbx_strand_id
1 'polypeptide(L)'
;MEVITFANIKGGVGKTTLSYNYGAYLANKGNKVLMLDLDQQSSLSRTYGVTNQDHTVEEIFNIYDDNREDVAIHHVDENVDLISGTTRLDKIQSRLETYNNKNMLLFQWLQNHFDDVVDKYDYMIIDCHPDLNLATKNAICVSDVVLSPVIPNKYAYDAITELEIRMDELRKETIDFRTGETYVKAKTYYLANAIKMNTGIAHDFLDSIKDENQENGKWIAEIPHFELFNRSTYYSVPICKMEKLANTPNSKLSAKEKKDPEFMTEYRYFNSQKKETYQKIDKIFETITKYV
;
A
#
# COMPACT_ATOMS: atom_id res chain seq x y z
N MET A 1 -4.15 16.30 -1.61
CA MET A 1 -3.98 14.85 -1.44
C MET A 1 -2.57 14.46 -1.83
N GLU A 2 -1.86 13.74 -0.95
CA GLU A 2 -0.58 13.09 -1.24
C GLU A 2 -0.84 11.63 -1.67
N VAL A 3 -0.22 11.18 -2.76
CA VAL A 3 -0.43 9.85 -3.33
C VAL A 3 0.79 8.95 -3.09
N ILE A 4 0.58 7.88 -2.33
CA ILE A 4 1.62 6.96 -1.90
C ILE A 4 1.33 5.56 -2.45
N THR A 5 2.21 5.05 -3.29
CA THR A 5 2.09 3.70 -3.87
C THR A 5 3.03 2.72 -3.20
N PHE A 6 2.50 1.56 -2.79
CA PHE A 6 3.30 0.41 -2.41
C PHE A 6 3.50 -0.51 -3.61
N ALA A 7 4.72 -0.52 -4.18
CA ALA A 7 5.04 -1.29 -5.38
C ALA A 7 6.39 -2.03 -5.27
N ASN A 8 6.43 -3.23 -5.83
CA ASN A 8 7.63 -4.06 -5.96
C ASN A 8 7.31 -5.22 -6.91
N ILE A 9 8.22 -5.53 -7.83
CA ILE A 9 8.10 -6.64 -8.78
C ILE A 9 8.07 -8.02 -8.10
N LYS A 10 8.57 -8.13 -6.87
CA LYS A 10 8.58 -9.38 -6.12
C LYS A 10 7.29 -9.57 -5.33
N GLY A 11 6.72 -10.77 -5.43
CA GLY A 11 5.61 -11.22 -4.60
C GLY A 11 6.00 -11.46 -3.14
N GLY A 12 5.05 -11.33 -2.22
CA GLY A 12 5.23 -11.71 -0.82
C GLY A 12 6.18 -10.83 -0.01
N VAL A 13 6.54 -9.64 -0.51
CA VAL A 13 7.40 -8.68 0.22
C VAL A 13 6.67 -7.84 1.28
N GLY A 14 5.35 -8.01 1.42
CA GLY A 14 4.54 -7.32 2.42
C GLY A 14 3.86 -6.02 1.97
N LYS A 15 3.66 -5.81 0.65
CA LYS A 15 2.97 -4.62 0.09
C LYS A 15 1.60 -4.39 0.72
N THR A 16 0.63 -5.27 0.46
CA THR A 16 -0.72 -5.21 1.02
C THR A 16 -0.74 -5.04 2.53
N THR A 17 0.09 -5.80 3.25
CA THR A 17 0.15 -5.74 4.72
C THR A 17 0.63 -4.38 5.21
N LEU A 18 1.64 -3.79 4.56
CA LEU A 18 2.11 -2.44 4.90
C LEU A 18 1.12 -1.38 4.45
N SER A 19 0.55 -1.47 3.24
CA SER A 19 -0.51 -0.56 2.75
C SER A 19 -1.67 -0.48 3.74
N TYR A 20 -2.21 -1.65 4.13
CA TYR A 20 -3.31 -1.78 5.08
C TYR A 20 -3.01 -1.12 6.43
N ASN A 21 -1.86 -1.44 7.03
CA ASN A 21 -1.52 -0.93 8.35
C ASN A 21 -1.07 0.53 8.34
N TYR A 22 -0.40 0.97 7.28
CA TYR A 22 0.06 2.34 7.15
C TYR A 22 -1.10 3.29 6.86
N GLY A 23 -2.04 2.91 5.98
CA GLY A 23 -3.28 3.66 5.76
C GLY A 23 -4.08 3.80 7.06
N ALA A 24 -4.27 2.71 7.80
CA ALA A 24 -4.93 2.75 9.11
C ALA A 24 -4.17 3.56 10.16
N TYR A 25 -2.82 3.58 10.10
CA TYR A 25 -2.00 4.44 10.95
C TYR A 25 -2.25 5.93 10.65
N LEU A 26 -2.24 6.33 9.38
CA LEU A 26 -2.49 7.71 8.96
C LEU A 26 -3.88 8.17 9.38
N ALA A 27 -4.89 7.32 9.18
CA ALA A 27 -6.26 7.57 9.62
C ALA A 27 -6.37 7.71 11.15
N ASN A 28 -5.64 6.88 11.89
CA ASN A 28 -5.55 6.98 13.34
C ASN A 28 -4.86 8.26 13.84
N LYS A 29 -4.03 8.91 13.00
CA LYS A 29 -3.48 10.25 13.28
C LYS A 29 -4.42 11.39 12.86
N GLY A 30 -5.63 11.07 12.37
CA GLY A 30 -6.69 12.03 12.05
C GLY A 30 -6.81 12.41 10.58
N ASN A 31 -6.04 11.78 9.68
CA ASN A 31 -6.08 12.07 8.25
C ASN A 31 -7.21 11.30 7.54
N LYS A 32 -7.79 11.88 6.51
CA LYS A 32 -8.72 11.17 5.60
C LYS A 32 -7.92 10.40 4.56
N VAL A 33 -8.09 9.08 4.54
CA VAL A 33 -7.31 8.17 3.69
C VAL A 33 -8.22 7.47 2.70
N LEU A 34 -7.87 7.54 1.42
CA LEU A 34 -8.46 6.72 0.37
C LEU A 34 -7.52 5.57 0.02
N MET A 35 -7.98 4.34 0.20
CA MET A 35 -7.29 3.12 -0.20
C MET A 35 -7.68 2.77 -1.64
N LEU A 36 -6.71 2.37 -2.47
CA LEU A 36 -6.93 1.91 -3.84
C LEU A 36 -6.25 0.55 -4.03
N ASP A 37 -7.02 -0.48 -4.36
CA ASP A 37 -6.51 -1.84 -4.56
C ASP A 37 -6.33 -2.14 -6.06
N LEU A 38 -5.09 -2.05 -6.53
CA LEU A 38 -4.69 -2.36 -7.90
C LEU A 38 -4.02 -3.73 -8.02
N ASP A 39 -4.19 -4.61 -7.02
CA ASP A 39 -3.80 -6.01 -7.11
C ASP A 39 -4.98 -6.83 -7.66
N GLN A 40 -4.75 -7.57 -8.75
CA GLN A 40 -5.74 -8.50 -9.31
C GLN A 40 -6.16 -9.61 -8.33
N GLN A 41 -5.40 -9.85 -7.27
CA GLN A 41 -5.79 -10.75 -6.19
C GLN A 41 -6.79 -10.07 -5.23
N SER A 42 -6.89 -8.74 -5.24
CA SER A 42 -7.77 -7.95 -4.38
C SER A 42 -7.58 -8.26 -2.89
N SER A 43 -6.32 -8.45 -2.48
CA SER A 43 -5.98 -8.86 -1.12
C SER A 43 -6.27 -7.76 -0.10
N LEU A 44 -6.06 -6.50 -0.47
CA LEU A 44 -6.39 -5.36 0.37
C LEU A 44 -7.91 -5.27 0.58
N SER A 45 -8.68 -5.36 -0.51
CA SER A 45 -10.14 -5.29 -0.48
C SER A 45 -10.74 -6.38 0.40
N ARG A 46 -10.27 -7.62 0.25
CA ARG A 46 -10.68 -8.75 1.08
C ARG A 46 -10.34 -8.55 2.56
N THR A 47 -9.20 -7.91 2.85
CA THR A 47 -8.81 -7.59 4.24
C THR A 47 -9.74 -6.55 4.87
N TYR A 48 -10.34 -5.64 4.08
CA TYR A 48 -11.40 -4.73 4.55
C TYR A 48 -12.80 -5.36 4.52
N GLY A 49 -12.93 -6.64 4.14
CA GLY A 49 -14.22 -7.32 4.01
C GLY A 49 -15.03 -6.94 2.77
N VAL A 50 -14.45 -6.21 1.82
CA VAL A 50 -15.09 -5.83 0.56
C VAL A 50 -14.76 -6.87 -0.50
N THR A 51 -15.77 -7.65 -0.90
CA THR A 51 -15.64 -8.76 -1.86
C THR A 51 -16.50 -8.61 -3.10
N ASN A 52 -17.33 -7.56 -3.19
CA ASN A 52 -18.08 -7.27 -4.41
C ASN A 52 -17.10 -6.98 -5.57
N GLN A 53 -17.48 -7.33 -6.79
CA GLN A 53 -16.73 -7.10 -8.02
C GLN A 53 -17.45 -6.14 -8.98
N ASP A 54 -18.52 -5.48 -8.52
CA ASP A 54 -19.19 -4.40 -9.24
C ASP A 54 -18.57 -3.04 -8.87
N HIS A 55 -18.47 -2.13 -9.84
CA HIS A 55 -17.96 -0.75 -9.65
C HIS A 55 -16.59 -0.68 -8.97
N THR A 56 -15.69 -1.58 -9.35
CA THR A 56 -14.31 -1.66 -8.80
C THR A 56 -13.36 -0.73 -9.56
N VAL A 57 -12.06 -0.77 -9.26
CA VAL A 57 -11.00 -0.12 -10.05
C VAL A 57 -11.05 -0.43 -11.56
N GLU A 58 -11.75 -1.49 -11.96
CA GLU A 58 -12.05 -1.80 -13.36
C GLU A 58 -12.60 -0.60 -14.15
N GLU A 59 -13.52 0.16 -13.55
CA GLU A 59 -14.22 1.24 -14.24
C GLU A 59 -13.27 2.36 -14.69
N ILE A 60 -12.20 2.57 -13.92
CA ILE A 60 -11.11 3.51 -14.25
C ILE A 60 -10.46 3.12 -15.58
N PHE A 61 -10.27 1.82 -15.80
CA PHE A 61 -9.50 1.28 -16.92
C PHE A 61 -10.38 0.82 -18.10
N ASN A 62 -11.66 0.53 -17.91
CA ASN A 62 -12.56 0.00 -18.94
C ASN A 62 -13.06 1.07 -19.94
N ILE A 63 -12.14 1.87 -20.50
CA ILE A 63 -12.44 3.01 -21.39
C ILE A 63 -13.16 2.67 -22.70
N TYR A 64 -13.19 1.40 -23.09
CA TYR A 64 -13.85 0.93 -24.31
C TYR A 64 -15.34 0.61 -24.09
N ASP A 65 -15.81 0.71 -22.84
CA ASP A 65 -17.20 0.51 -22.51
C ASP A 65 -17.89 1.87 -22.34
N ASP A 66 -18.71 2.23 -23.32
CA ASP A 66 -19.47 3.48 -23.33
C ASP A 66 -20.55 3.52 -22.23
N ASN A 67 -20.90 2.38 -21.64
CA ASN A 67 -21.86 2.28 -20.53
C ASN A 67 -21.19 2.08 -19.18
N ARG A 68 -19.85 2.22 -19.09
CA ARG A 68 -19.15 2.10 -17.82
C ARG A 68 -19.72 3.09 -16.80
N GLU A 69 -19.95 2.60 -15.60
CA GLU A 69 -20.31 3.45 -14.47
C GLU A 69 -19.05 3.96 -13.79
N ASP A 70 -19.21 4.75 -12.74
CA ASP A 70 -18.06 5.16 -11.93
C ASP A 70 -17.76 4.14 -10.83
N VAL A 71 -16.60 4.28 -10.19
CA VAL A 71 -16.19 3.41 -9.10
C VAL A 71 -17.07 3.62 -7.85
N ALA A 72 -17.29 2.55 -7.10
CA ALA A 72 -17.85 2.62 -5.77
C ALA A 72 -16.75 2.94 -4.75
N ILE A 73 -16.99 3.96 -3.93
CA ILE A 73 -16.14 4.30 -2.79
C ILE A 73 -16.81 3.73 -1.53
N HIS A 74 -16.15 2.74 -0.93
CA HIS A 74 -16.65 2.05 0.26
C HIS A 74 -16.10 2.69 1.54
N HIS A 75 -16.98 3.10 2.45
CA HIS A 75 -16.57 3.48 3.79
C HIS A 75 -16.26 2.23 4.61
N VAL A 76 -14.99 1.97 4.88
CA VAL A 76 -14.52 0.72 5.51
C VAL A 76 -14.04 0.92 6.94
N ASP A 77 -13.67 2.15 7.31
CA ASP A 77 -13.25 2.49 8.66
C ASP A 77 -13.38 4.00 8.94
N GLU A 78 -13.24 4.39 10.21
CA GLU A 78 -13.13 5.80 10.59
C GLU A 78 -11.97 6.47 9.84
N ASN A 79 -12.30 7.49 9.03
CA ASN A 79 -11.39 8.19 8.12
C ASN A 79 -10.73 7.32 7.05
N VAL A 80 -11.24 6.12 6.77
CA VAL A 80 -10.73 5.26 5.69
C VAL A 80 -11.86 4.88 4.74
N ASP A 81 -11.68 5.26 3.49
CA ASP A 81 -12.49 4.78 2.37
C ASP A 81 -11.65 3.88 1.44
N LEU A 82 -12.31 3.06 0.64
CA LEU A 82 -11.68 2.09 -0.26
C LEU A 82 -12.36 2.10 -1.63
N ILE A 83 -11.57 2.19 -2.70
CA ILE A 83 -11.95 1.74 -4.04
C ILE A 83 -11.39 0.32 -4.21
N SER A 84 -12.29 -0.63 -4.40
CA SER A 84 -11.99 -2.06 -4.34
C SER A 84 -11.36 -2.59 -5.63
N GLY A 85 -10.54 -3.63 -5.48
CA GLY A 85 -9.85 -4.30 -6.58
C GLY A 85 -10.76 -5.25 -7.36
N THR A 86 -10.31 -5.64 -8.56
CA THR A 86 -10.99 -6.66 -9.38
C THR A 86 -10.05 -7.78 -9.78
N THR A 87 -10.60 -8.98 -9.85
CA THR A 87 -9.92 -10.16 -10.43
C THR A 87 -9.83 -10.11 -11.96
N ARG A 88 -10.42 -9.09 -12.60
CA ARG A 88 -10.47 -8.92 -14.07
C ARG A 88 -9.41 -7.95 -14.62
N LEU A 89 -8.51 -7.43 -13.77
CA LEU A 89 -7.46 -6.46 -14.16
C LEU A 89 -6.54 -7.00 -15.27
N ASP A 90 -6.23 -8.30 -15.26
CA ASP A 90 -5.43 -8.97 -16.31
C ASP A 90 -6.05 -8.83 -17.70
N LYS A 91 -7.35 -9.09 -17.83
CA LYS A 91 -8.08 -8.99 -19.09
C LYS A 91 -8.12 -7.56 -19.60
N ILE A 92 -8.33 -6.61 -18.68
CA ILE A 92 -8.34 -5.19 -19.02
C ILE A 92 -6.97 -4.76 -19.53
N GLN A 93 -5.90 -5.19 -18.87
CA GLN A 93 -4.55 -4.92 -19.30
C GLN A 93 -4.27 -5.43 -20.71
N SER A 94 -4.70 -6.65 -21.06
CA SER A 94 -4.56 -7.17 -22.42
C SER A 94 -5.32 -6.34 -23.45
N ARG A 95 -6.54 -5.88 -23.13
CA ARG A 95 -7.34 -5.02 -24.05
C ARG A 95 -6.70 -3.66 -24.29
N LEU A 96 -5.96 -3.13 -23.32
CA LEU A 96 -5.33 -1.81 -23.37
C LEU A 96 -3.89 -1.85 -23.90
N GLU A 97 -3.38 -3.01 -24.31
CA GLU A 97 -1.97 -3.15 -24.69
C GLU A 97 -1.56 -2.17 -25.81
N THR A 98 -2.42 -1.95 -26.80
CA THR A 98 -2.19 -1.03 -27.92
C THR A 98 -2.80 0.35 -27.73
N TYR A 99 -3.46 0.61 -26.59
CA TYR A 99 -4.08 1.90 -26.32
C TYR A 99 -3.02 2.96 -26.03
N ASN A 100 -3.12 4.08 -26.74
CA ASN A 100 -2.22 5.22 -26.55
C ASN A 100 -2.48 5.86 -25.18
N ASN A 101 -1.42 6.27 -24.49
CA ASN A 101 -1.50 6.90 -23.16
C ASN A 101 -2.17 6.01 -22.08
N LYS A 102 -2.18 4.68 -22.26
CA LYS A 102 -2.72 3.72 -21.28
C LYS A 102 -2.18 3.87 -19.85
N ASN A 103 -0.98 4.44 -19.68
CA ASN A 103 -0.37 4.69 -18.37
C ASN A 103 -0.92 5.92 -17.65
N MET A 104 -1.77 6.73 -18.30
CA MET A 104 -2.33 7.98 -17.77
C MET A 104 -3.83 7.88 -17.43
N LEU A 105 -4.42 6.68 -17.44
CA LEU A 105 -5.84 6.48 -17.22
C LEU A 105 -6.27 6.83 -15.80
N LEU A 106 -5.49 6.42 -14.79
CA LEU A 106 -5.75 6.80 -13.40
C LEU A 106 -5.60 8.31 -13.19
N PHE A 107 -4.60 8.93 -13.82
CA PHE A 107 -4.43 10.38 -13.79
C PHE A 107 -5.65 11.10 -14.36
N GLN A 108 -6.13 10.67 -15.54
CA GLN A 108 -7.33 11.23 -16.16
C GLN A 108 -8.58 11.07 -15.28
N TRP A 109 -8.75 9.90 -14.66
CA TRP A 109 -9.86 9.67 -13.74
C TRP A 109 -9.78 10.61 -12.53
N LEU A 110 -8.61 10.79 -11.91
CA LEU A 110 -8.43 11.73 -10.79
C LEU A 110 -8.70 13.19 -11.19
N GLN A 111 -8.31 13.60 -12.39
CA GLN A 111 -8.61 14.96 -12.88
C GLN A 111 -10.10 15.19 -13.07
N ASN A 112 -10.84 14.17 -13.53
CA ASN A 112 -12.29 14.25 -13.68
C ASN A 112 -13.03 14.21 -12.34
N HIS A 113 -12.40 13.66 -11.30
CA HIS A 113 -12.96 13.52 -9.95
C HIS A 113 -12.21 14.39 -8.93
N PHE A 114 -11.84 15.61 -9.35
CA PHE A 114 -11.04 16.50 -8.51
C PHE A 114 -11.81 16.91 -7.25
N ASP A 115 -13.01 17.46 -7.42
CA ASP A 115 -13.80 18.01 -6.32
C ASP A 115 -14.34 16.93 -5.37
N ASP A 116 -14.60 15.73 -5.89
CA ASP A 116 -15.25 14.66 -5.16
C ASP A 116 -14.29 13.61 -4.60
N VAL A 117 -13.06 13.53 -5.11
CA VAL A 117 -12.00 12.66 -4.60
C VAL A 117 -10.78 13.45 -4.18
N VAL A 118 -10.10 14.14 -5.10
CA VAL A 118 -8.79 14.77 -4.83
C VAL A 118 -8.85 15.79 -3.69
N ASP A 119 -9.91 16.60 -3.62
CA ASP A 119 -10.10 17.62 -2.58
C ASP A 119 -10.64 17.07 -1.24
N LYS A 120 -11.08 15.80 -1.19
CA LYS A 120 -11.69 15.21 0.02
C LYS A 120 -10.71 14.44 0.90
N TYR A 121 -9.59 13.99 0.36
CA TYR A 121 -8.64 13.13 1.07
C TYR A 121 -7.29 13.81 1.26
N ASP A 122 -6.70 13.56 2.44
CA ASP A 122 -5.34 14.00 2.73
C ASP A 122 -4.34 13.05 2.05
N TYR A 123 -4.62 11.75 2.07
CA TYR A 123 -3.76 10.71 1.49
C TYR A 123 -4.54 9.74 0.60
N MET A 124 -3.90 9.29 -0.48
CA MET A 124 -4.27 8.08 -1.22
C MET A 124 -3.18 7.02 -1.06
N ILE A 125 -3.55 5.82 -0.61
CA ILE A 125 -2.64 4.68 -0.51
C ILE A 125 -3.00 3.65 -1.58
N ILE A 126 -2.07 3.37 -2.49
CA ILE A 126 -2.28 2.43 -3.59
C ILE A 126 -1.51 1.12 -3.31
N ASP A 127 -2.22 0.00 -3.28
CA ASP A 127 -1.63 -1.35 -3.20
C ASP A 127 -1.57 -1.99 -4.59
N CYS A 128 -0.37 -2.39 -5.02
CA CYS A 128 -0.14 -2.87 -6.38
C CYS A 128 0.17 -4.38 -6.43
N HIS A 129 -0.16 -5.01 -7.56
CA HIS A 129 0.26 -6.37 -7.88
C HIS A 129 1.81 -6.50 -7.90
N PRO A 130 2.41 -7.70 -7.65
CA PRO A 130 3.83 -7.97 -7.84
C PRO A 130 4.29 -7.98 -9.32
N ASP A 131 4.18 -6.84 -9.98
CA ASP A 131 4.72 -6.59 -11.31
C ASP A 131 4.99 -5.08 -11.51
N LEU A 132 5.37 -4.68 -12.72
CA LEU A 132 5.35 -3.28 -13.15
C LEU A 132 4.52 -3.11 -14.42
N ASN A 133 3.32 -3.68 -14.40
CA ASN A 133 2.40 -3.69 -15.52
C ASN A 133 1.48 -2.46 -15.53
N LEU A 134 0.46 -2.46 -16.40
CA LEU A 134 -0.43 -1.31 -16.64
C LEU A 134 -0.96 -0.65 -15.36
N ALA A 135 -1.54 -1.43 -14.44
CA ALA A 135 -2.14 -0.88 -13.21
C ALA A 135 -1.07 -0.24 -12.32
N THR A 136 0.04 -0.94 -12.10
CA THR A 136 1.18 -0.43 -11.33
C THR A 136 1.82 0.80 -11.99
N LYS A 137 1.96 0.82 -13.33
CA LYS A 137 2.45 1.98 -14.09
C LYS A 137 1.54 3.20 -13.91
N ASN A 138 0.22 3.01 -13.96
CA ASN A 138 -0.74 4.07 -13.70
C ASN A 138 -0.63 4.61 -12.27
N ALA A 139 -0.50 3.72 -11.27
CA ALA A 139 -0.27 4.11 -9.88
C ALA A 139 0.96 5.01 -9.74
N ILE A 140 2.08 4.60 -10.34
CA ILE A 140 3.34 5.35 -10.30
C ILE A 140 3.21 6.72 -10.98
N CYS A 141 2.47 6.81 -12.10
CA CYS A 141 2.29 8.07 -12.82
C CYS A 141 1.51 9.12 -12.00
N VAL A 142 0.69 8.70 -11.03
CA VAL A 142 -0.05 9.62 -10.15
C VAL A 142 0.58 9.78 -8.77
N SER A 143 1.65 9.05 -8.47
CA SER A 143 2.26 9.02 -7.13
C SER A 143 3.22 10.18 -6.91
N ASP A 144 3.18 10.72 -5.69
CA ASP A 144 4.23 11.58 -5.16
C ASP A 144 5.37 10.73 -4.61
N VAL A 145 5.04 9.58 -4.00
CA VAL A 145 6.00 8.65 -3.42
C VAL A 145 5.67 7.20 -3.76
N VAL A 146 6.70 6.42 -4.10
CA VAL A 146 6.65 4.96 -4.22
C VAL A 146 7.45 4.36 -3.07
N LEU A 147 6.77 3.60 -2.21
CA LEU A 147 7.37 2.84 -1.12
C LEU A 147 7.54 1.38 -1.55
N SER A 148 8.79 0.92 -1.68
CA SER A 148 9.11 -0.44 -2.09
C SER A 148 9.64 -1.28 -0.93
N PRO A 149 8.83 -2.18 -0.34
CA PRO A 149 9.32 -3.08 0.70
C PRO A 149 10.20 -4.17 0.11
N VAL A 150 11.35 -4.43 0.75
CA VAL A 150 12.36 -5.39 0.32
C VAL A 150 12.69 -6.33 1.47
N ILE A 151 12.50 -7.64 1.27
CA ILE A 151 12.86 -8.65 2.27
C ILE A 151 14.32 -9.10 2.04
N PRO A 152 15.18 -9.14 3.09
CA PRO A 152 16.54 -9.66 2.97
C PRO A 152 16.57 -11.09 2.43
N ASN A 153 17.14 -11.26 1.24
CA ASN A 153 17.39 -12.56 0.62
C ASN A 153 18.46 -12.41 -0.48
N LYS A 154 18.94 -13.54 -1.02
CA LYS A 154 19.99 -13.58 -2.06
C LYS A 154 19.71 -12.69 -3.28
N TYR A 155 18.45 -12.49 -3.64
CA TYR A 155 18.01 -11.78 -4.85
C TYR A 155 17.39 -10.41 -4.54
N ALA A 156 17.63 -9.86 -3.35
CA ALA A 156 17.05 -8.58 -2.96
C ALA A 156 17.55 -7.43 -3.85
N TYR A 157 18.86 -7.37 -4.11
CA TYR A 157 19.47 -6.32 -4.95
C TYR A 157 19.09 -6.42 -6.43
N ASP A 158 18.95 -7.64 -6.96
CA ASP A 158 18.47 -7.85 -8.33
C ASP A 158 17.08 -7.25 -8.51
N ALA A 159 16.18 -7.44 -7.54
CA ALA A 159 14.82 -6.91 -7.59
C ALA A 159 14.77 -5.38 -7.51
N ILE A 160 15.67 -4.77 -6.74
CA ILE A 160 15.81 -3.31 -6.64
C ILE A 160 16.30 -2.73 -7.97
N THR A 161 17.35 -3.35 -8.53
CA THR A 161 17.95 -2.91 -9.79
C THR A 161 16.95 -3.01 -10.93
N GLU A 162 16.20 -4.12 -11.00
CA GLU A 162 15.15 -4.28 -12.00
C GLU A 162 14.04 -3.23 -11.81
N LEU A 163 13.62 -2.95 -10.57
CA LEU A 163 12.62 -1.89 -10.33
C LEU A 163 13.11 -0.53 -10.84
N GLU A 164 14.35 -0.13 -10.54
CA GLU A 164 14.91 1.16 -10.99
C GLU A 164 14.98 1.25 -12.52
N ILE A 165 15.44 0.19 -13.20
CA ILE A 165 15.47 0.15 -14.67
C ILE A 165 14.07 0.35 -15.24
N ARG A 166 13.07 -0.35 -14.70
CA ARG A 166 11.68 -0.27 -15.17
C ARG A 166 11.03 1.08 -14.86
N MET A 167 11.39 1.72 -13.74
CA MET A 167 10.99 3.08 -13.41
C MET A 167 11.57 4.09 -14.41
N ASP A 168 12.84 3.93 -14.80
CA ASP A 168 13.49 4.78 -15.79
C ASP A 168 12.93 4.59 -17.20
N GLU A 169 12.56 3.36 -17.56
CA GLU A 169 11.81 3.08 -18.80
C GLU A 169 10.46 3.81 -18.78
N LEU A 170 9.69 3.68 -17.69
CA LEU A 170 8.40 4.34 -17.56
C LEU A 170 8.52 5.87 -17.66
N ARG A 171 9.52 6.48 -17.01
CA ARG A 171 9.81 7.93 -17.10
C ARG A 171 10.00 8.39 -18.54
N LYS A 172 10.68 7.59 -19.37
CA LYS A 172 10.91 7.86 -20.80
C LYS A 172 9.66 7.64 -21.65
N GLU A 173 8.81 6.68 -21.29
CA GLU A 173 7.55 6.37 -21.98
C GLU A 173 6.47 7.43 -21.73
N THR A 174 6.49 8.08 -20.57
CA THR A 174 5.43 9.00 -20.13
C THR A 174 5.97 10.42 -20.02
N ILE A 175 6.01 11.10 -21.16
CA ILE A 175 6.49 12.49 -21.28
C ILE A 175 5.41 13.43 -21.82
N ASP A 176 5.47 14.69 -21.39
CA ASP A 176 4.80 15.77 -22.10
C ASP A 176 5.58 16.07 -23.38
N PHE A 177 4.96 15.82 -24.54
CA PHE A 177 5.58 16.03 -25.84
C PHE A 177 5.98 17.49 -26.11
N ARG A 178 5.39 18.47 -25.41
CA ARG A 178 5.68 19.89 -25.59
C ARG A 178 6.93 20.31 -24.82
N THR A 179 7.12 19.79 -23.61
CA THR A 179 8.22 20.18 -22.71
C THR A 179 9.36 19.17 -22.71
N GLY A 180 9.10 17.92 -23.10
CA GLY A 180 10.00 16.79 -22.97
C GLY A 180 10.13 16.27 -21.53
N GLU A 181 9.39 16.84 -20.57
CA GLU A 181 9.45 16.42 -19.18
C GLU A 181 8.61 15.18 -18.93
N THR A 182 9.09 14.31 -18.03
CA THR A 182 8.32 13.15 -17.59
C THR A 182 7.14 13.55 -16.69
N TYR A 183 6.02 12.85 -16.84
CA TYR A 183 4.89 12.90 -15.92
C TYR A 183 5.14 12.14 -14.62
N VAL A 184 6.08 11.18 -14.61
CA VAL A 184 6.43 10.42 -13.40
C VAL A 184 7.31 11.28 -12.50
N LYS A 185 6.67 11.99 -11.56
CA LYS A 185 7.35 12.81 -10.54
C LYS A 185 7.68 12.04 -9.25
N ALA A 186 7.17 10.82 -9.12
CA ALA A 186 7.29 10.02 -7.91
C ALA A 186 8.74 9.82 -7.44
N LYS A 187 8.97 10.02 -6.14
CA LYS A 187 10.21 9.64 -5.45
C LYS A 187 10.11 8.19 -4.98
N THR A 188 11.13 7.38 -5.26
CA THR A 188 11.17 5.99 -4.81
C THR A 188 11.99 5.86 -3.54
N TYR A 189 11.40 5.25 -2.51
CA TYR A 189 12.06 4.88 -1.26
C TYR A 189 11.91 3.39 -0.97
N TYR A 190 12.90 2.82 -0.29
CA TYR A 190 12.97 1.42 0.08
C TYR A 190 12.75 1.22 1.57
N LEU A 191 11.99 0.17 1.90
CA LEU A 191 11.74 -0.28 3.26
C LEU A 191 12.38 -1.66 3.44
N ALA A 192 13.41 -1.76 4.27
CA ALA A 192 14.00 -3.06 4.59
C ALA A 192 13.02 -3.83 5.48
N ASN A 193 12.24 -4.74 4.89
CA ASN A 193 11.07 -5.34 5.50
C ASN A 193 11.30 -6.76 6.02
N ALA A 194 10.51 -7.16 7.02
CA ALA A 194 10.48 -8.50 7.61
C ALA A 194 11.88 -9.03 8.01
N ILE A 195 12.72 -8.14 8.56
CA ILE A 195 14.12 -8.47 8.88
C ILE A 195 14.17 -9.47 10.03
N LYS A 196 14.76 -10.64 9.77
CA LYS A 196 15.04 -11.67 10.78
C LYS A 196 16.45 -11.46 11.33
N MET A 197 16.55 -10.65 12.38
CA MET A 197 17.80 -10.17 13.00
C MET A 197 18.75 -11.28 13.52
N ASN A 198 18.32 -12.54 13.54
CA ASN A 198 19.12 -13.68 13.98
C ASN A 198 19.79 -14.45 12.82
N THR A 199 19.94 -13.83 11.64
CA THR A 199 20.47 -14.50 10.44
C THR A 199 21.62 -13.70 9.83
N GLY A 200 22.67 -14.39 9.35
CA GLY A 200 23.79 -13.75 8.65
C GLY A 200 23.34 -12.95 7.44
N ILE A 201 22.38 -13.48 6.66
CA ILE A 201 21.79 -12.80 5.50
C ILE A 201 21.19 -11.44 5.86
N ALA A 202 20.54 -11.33 7.03
CA ALA A 202 19.98 -10.05 7.48
C ALA A 202 21.09 -9.03 7.79
N HIS A 203 22.18 -9.46 8.43
CA HIS A 203 23.32 -8.59 8.70
C HIS A 203 24.02 -8.13 7.42
N ASP A 204 24.34 -9.08 6.52
CA ASP A 204 24.99 -8.77 5.24
C ASP A 204 24.15 -7.80 4.40
N PHE A 205 22.82 -7.99 4.40
CA PHE A 205 21.89 -7.09 3.74
C PHE A 205 21.85 -5.70 4.41
N LEU A 206 21.74 -5.64 5.74
CA LEU A 206 21.69 -4.37 6.46
C LEU A 206 22.99 -3.56 6.32
N ASP A 207 24.15 -4.23 6.27
CA ASP A 207 25.42 -3.54 6.10
C ASP A 207 25.56 -2.99 4.68
N SER A 208 25.13 -3.74 3.67
CA SER A 208 25.16 -3.28 2.28
C SER A 208 24.20 -2.11 2.00
N ILE A 209 23.00 -2.08 2.61
CA ILE A 209 22.09 -0.94 2.44
C ILE A 209 22.58 0.31 3.19
N LYS A 210 23.38 0.19 4.25
CA LYS A 210 23.95 1.36 4.96
C LYS A 210 24.89 2.14 4.06
N ASP A 211 25.75 1.43 3.34
CA ASP A 211 26.69 2.03 2.40
C ASP A 211 25.93 2.72 1.27
N GLU A 212 24.94 2.04 0.69
CA GLU A 212 24.09 2.62 -0.37
C GLU A 212 23.30 3.85 0.11
N ASN A 213 22.74 3.80 1.33
CA ASN A 213 21.92 4.88 1.86
C ASN A 213 22.74 6.15 2.16
N GLN A 214 24.04 6.02 2.44
CA GLN A 214 24.94 7.18 2.54
C GLN A 214 25.11 7.87 1.19
N GLU A 215 24.99 7.14 0.08
CA GLU A 215 25.12 7.68 -1.26
C GLU A 215 23.81 8.28 -1.78
N ASN A 216 22.68 7.57 -1.63
CA ASN A 216 21.44 7.93 -2.30
C ASN A 216 20.27 8.33 -1.38
N GLY A 217 20.35 8.05 -0.07
CA GLY A 217 19.29 8.39 0.89
C GLY A 217 17.93 7.71 0.65
N LYS A 218 17.88 6.62 -0.15
CA LYS A 218 16.62 5.97 -0.55
C LYS A 218 16.09 4.97 0.48
N TRP A 219 16.90 4.48 1.41
CA TRP A 219 16.48 3.53 2.44
C TRP A 219 16.00 4.28 3.69
N ILE A 220 14.70 4.29 3.92
CA ILE A 220 14.09 5.19 4.91
C ILE A 220 13.61 4.49 6.19
N ALA A 221 13.45 3.16 6.16
CA ALA A 221 13.02 2.41 7.33
C ALA A 221 13.53 0.96 7.34
N GLU A 222 13.87 0.49 8.53
CA GLU A 222 14.11 -0.91 8.85
C GLU A 222 12.92 -1.47 9.64
N ILE A 223 12.26 -2.49 9.12
CA ILE A 223 11.09 -3.12 9.70
C ILE A 223 11.47 -4.55 10.10
N PRO A 224 11.74 -4.80 11.40
CA PRO A 224 11.92 -6.14 11.92
C PRO A 224 10.72 -7.03 11.64
N HIS A 225 10.95 -8.34 11.59
CA HIS A 225 9.85 -9.29 11.50
C HIS A 225 8.97 -9.24 12.76
N PHE A 226 7.78 -8.64 12.64
CA PHE A 226 6.74 -8.67 13.66
C PHE A 226 5.58 -9.55 13.23
N GLU A 227 5.25 -10.57 14.03
CA GLU A 227 4.07 -11.43 13.80
C GLU A 227 2.75 -10.63 13.80
N LEU A 228 2.74 -9.48 14.47
CA LEU A 228 1.61 -8.54 14.47
C LEU A 228 1.16 -8.13 13.06
N PHE A 229 2.09 -7.98 12.10
CA PHE A 229 1.74 -7.67 10.71
C PHE A 229 0.91 -8.80 10.08
N ASN A 230 1.31 -10.06 10.24
CA ASN A 230 0.55 -11.20 9.72
C ASN A 230 -0.81 -11.33 10.42
N ARG A 231 -0.85 -11.09 11.72
CA ARG A 231 -2.09 -11.15 12.50
C ARG A 231 -3.07 -10.04 12.16
N SER A 232 -2.57 -8.89 11.73
CA SER A 232 -3.43 -7.76 11.34
C SER A 232 -4.27 -8.04 10.13
N THR A 233 -3.70 -8.65 9.11
CA THR A 233 -4.45 -9.05 7.91
C THR A 233 -5.28 -10.30 8.18
N TYR A 234 -4.79 -11.22 9.02
CA TYR A 234 -5.55 -12.42 9.39
C TYR A 234 -6.85 -12.09 10.16
N TYR A 235 -6.79 -11.20 11.16
CA TYR A 235 -7.96 -10.78 11.91
C TYR A 235 -8.74 -9.63 11.24
N SER A 236 -8.22 -9.06 10.15
CA SER A 236 -8.77 -7.83 9.56
C SER A 236 -8.89 -6.69 10.58
N VAL A 237 -7.89 -6.60 11.47
CA VAL A 237 -7.76 -5.55 12.50
C VAL A 237 -6.38 -4.90 12.34
N PRO A 238 -6.26 -3.63 11.97
CA PRO A 238 -4.97 -2.98 11.81
C PRO A 238 -4.27 -2.81 13.17
N ILE A 239 -2.93 -2.76 13.15
CA ILE A 239 -2.10 -2.78 14.37
C ILE A 239 -2.42 -1.60 15.31
N CYS A 240 -2.73 -0.41 14.78
CA CYS A 240 -3.11 0.74 15.61
C CYS A 240 -4.40 0.48 16.42
N LYS A 241 -5.36 -0.28 15.85
CA LYS A 241 -6.56 -0.72 16.57
C LYS A 241 -6.28 -1.84 17.55
N MET A 242 -5.39 -2.78 17.20
CA MET A 242 -4.93 -3.79 18.15
C MET A 242 -4.32 -3.15 19.39
N GLU A 243 -3.49 -2.12 19.22
CA GLU A 243 -2.90 -1.37 20.33
C GLU A 243 -3.99 -0.69 21.19
N LYS A 244 -4.98 -0.04 20.57
CA LYS A 244 -6.12 0.56 21.30
C LYS A 244 -6.87 -0.50 22.13
N LEU A 245 -7.15 -1.67 21.55
CA LEU A 245 -7.83 -2.77 22.23
C LEU A 245 -6.98 -3.35 23.36
N ALA A 246 -5.67 -3.55 23.14
CA ALA A 246 -4.74 -4.01 24.17
C ALA A 246 -4.65 -3.03 25.36
N ASN A 247 -4.79 -1.73 25.12
CA ASN A 247 -4.81 -0.71 26.17
C ASN A 247 -6.20 -0.52 26.81
N THR A 248 -7.25 -1.18 26.30
CA THR A 248 -8.62 -1.07 26.81
C THR A 248 -8.85 -2.13 27.90
N PRO A 249 -9.11 -1.75 29.16
CA PRO A 249 -9.40 -2.73 30.22
C PRO A 249 -10.64 -3.55 29.91
N ASN A 250 -10.65 -4.84 30.28
CA ASN A 250 -11.81 -5.72 30.10
C ASN A 250 -13.11 -5.14 30.71
N SER A 251 -13.02 -4.36 31.79
CA SER A 251 -14.18 -3.68 32.38
C SER A 251 -14.87 -2.71 31.41
N LYS A 252 -14.15 -2.14 30.44
CA LYS A 252 -14.67 -1.20 29.44
C LYS A 252 -15.23 -1.86 28.17
N LEU A 253 -15.03 -3.17 27.99
CA LEU A 253 -15.62 -3.90 26.86
C LEU A 253 -17.15 -4.01 27.04
N SER A 254 -17.88 -3.92 25.94
CA SER A 254 -19.34 -4.07 25.89
C SER A 254 -19.77 -5.50 26.24
N ALA A 255 -21.04 -5.66 26.62
CA ALA A 255 -21.60 -6.98 26.89
C ALA A 255 -21.65 -7.88 25.64
N LYS A 256 -21.72 -7.30 24.44
CA LYS A 256 -21.70 -8.03 23.16
C LYS A 256 -20.30 -8.58 22.90
N GLU A 257 -19.28 -7.74 22.99
CA GLU A 257 -17.87 -8.12 22.83
C GLU A 257 -17.46 -9.22 23.82
N LYS A 258 -17.84 -9.11 25.09
CA LYS A 258 -17.53 -10.14 26.10
C LYS A 258 -18.15 -11.50 25.83
N LYS A 259 -19.27 -11.54 25.10
CA LYS A 259 -19.99 -12.77 24.74
C LYS A 259 -19.50 -13.37 23.44
N ASP A 260 -18.74 -12.63 22.64
CA ASP A 260 -18.18 -13.07 21.38
C ASP A 260 -16.86 -13.83 21.61
N PRO A 261 -16.81 -15.15 21.40
CA PRO A 261 -15.61 -15.94 21.68
C PRO A 261 -14.44 -15.62 20.73
N GLU A 262 -14.74 -15.22 19.49
CA GLU A 262 -13.74 -14.89 18.48
C GLU A 262 -13.06 -13.57 18.85
N PHE A 263 -13.87 -12.53 19.09
CA PHE A 263 -13.37 -11.24 19.58
C PHE A 263 -12.55 -11.40 20.87
N MET A 264 -13.02 -12.18 21.85
CA MET A 264 -12.29 -12.36 23.11
C MET A 264 -10.97 -13.12 22.93
N THR A 265 -10.86 -13.97 21.91
CA THR A 265 -9.61 -14.67 21.56
C THR A 265 -8.60 -13.68 20.98
N GLU A 266 -9.04 -12.85 20.05
CA GLU A 266 -8.26 -11.77 19.46
C GLU A 266 -7.81 -10.76 20.51
N TYR A 267 -8.73 -10.26 21.34
CA TYR A 267 -8.46 -9.32 22.42
C TYR A 267 -7.40 -9.85 23.39
N ARG A 268 -7.46 -11.13 23.77
CA ARG A 268 -6.41 -11.75 24.62
C ARG A 268 -5.07 -11.83 23.90
N TYR A 269 -5.06 -12.12 22.60
CA TYR A 269 -3.85 -12.10 21.81
C TYR A 269 -3.23 -10.69 21.75
N PHE A 270 -4.04 -9.64 21.53
CA PHE A 270 -3.56 -8.26 21.49
C PHE A 270 -2.96 -7.83 22.84
N ASN A 271 -3.61 -8.19 23.95
CA ASN A 271 -3.14 -7.92 25.32
C ASN A 271 -1.87 -8.68 25.71
N SER A 272 -1.62 -9.85 25.10
CA SER A 272 -0.42 -10.64 25.41
C SER A 272 0.84 -10.13 24.71
N GLN A 273 0.68 -9.23 23.72
CA GLN A 273 1.82 -8.61 23.04
C GLN A 273 2.49 -7.55 23.94
N LYS A 274 3.81 -7.44 23.80
CA LYS A 274 4.59 -6.41 24.50
C LYS A 274 4.20 -5.02 24.01
N LYS A 275 3.98 -4.08 24.94
CA LYS A 275 3.63 -2.68 24.61
C LYS A 275 4.70 -2.01 23.75
N GLU A 276 5.96 -2.32 24.00
CA GLU A 276 7.10 -1.79 23.25
C GLU A 276 7.07 -2.21 21.77
N THR A 277 6.41 -3.33 21.44
CA THR A 277 6.26 -3.76 20.05
C THR A 277 5.37 -2.79 19.27
N TYR A 278 4.20 -2.42 19.82
CA TYR A 278 3.31 -1.45 19.18
C TYR A 278 4.00 -0.08 19.01
N GLN A 279 4.67 0.39 20.05
CA GLN A 279 5.41 1.67 20.02
C GLN A 279 6.53 1.69 18.97
N LYS A 280 7.23 0.57 18.77
CA LYS A 280 8.25 0.46 17.72
C LYS A 280 7.63 0.56 16.33
N ILE A 281 6.48 -0.08 16.11
CA ILE A 281 5.78 -0.02 14.81
C ILE A 281 5.25 1.39 14.55
N ASP A 282 4.64 2.06 15.54
CA ASP A 282 4.19 3.45 15.43
C ASP A 282 5.36 4.39 15.07
N LYS A 283 6.53 4.21 15.70
CA LYS A 283 7.75 4.98 15.38
C LYS A 283 8.32 4.70 13.99
N ILE A 284 8.22 3.47 13.50
CA ILE A 284 8.61 3.11 12.13
C ILE A 284 7.72 3.85 11.13
N PHE A 285 6.40 3.81 11.34
CA PHE A 285 5.46 4.55 10.49
C PHE A 285 5.66 6.06 10.59
N GLU A 286 5.90 6.61 11.78
CA GLU A 286 6.25 8.03 11.95
C GLU A 286 7.53 8.40 11.18
N THR A 287 8.51 7.48 11.12
CA THR A 287 9.73 7.69 10.34
C THR A 287 9.43 7.71 8.85
N ILE A 288 8.60 6.78 8.35
CA ILE A 288 8.16 6.74 6.95
C ILE A 288 7.41 8.03 6.59
N THR A 289 6.53 8.52 7.47
CA THR A 289 5.73 9.74 7.26
C THR A 289 6.57 11.01 7.05
N LYS A 290 7.85 11.03 7.46
CA LYS A 290 8.73 12.19 7.21
C LYS A 290 9.20 12.31 5.76
N TYR A 291 8.98 11.29 4.94
CA TYR A 291 9.40 11.22 3.54
C TYR A 291 8.24 11.29 2.54
N VAL A 292 7.02 11.33 3.06
CA VAL A 292 5.75 11.50 2.34
C VAL A 292 5.04 12.77 2.84
#